data_AF-A0A7Y8KYI2-F1
#
_entry.id   AF-A0A7Y8KYI2-F1
#
_cell.length_a   1.000
_cell.length_b   1.000
_cell.length_c   1.000
_cell.angle_alpha   90.00
_cell.angle_beta   90.00
_cell.angle_gamma   90.00
#
_symmetry.space_group_name_H-M   'P 1'
#
loop_
_entity.id
_entity.type
_entity.pdbx_description
1 polymer ?
#
loop_
_entity_poly.entity_id
_entity_poly.type
_entity_poly.pdbx_seq_one_letter_code
_entity_poly.pdbx_strand_id
1 'polypeptide(L)'
;MPAEATFALSNAMSLKRSFWQLMRAPSNWTLRCCLKRFRSPLVVPPSGAIPLLDVQLPIRFAPLVGESGLGYCLRLAHANGGGLVNLRRALGMKDREAFRQWHAPALARLVEVGKSDLGWILPQAVGRGAGTRLSCYGCRFRSRSALRLRFAQVCPACVSTYLFSKAEWDLSFSAVCVEHRCNLIDRCPKCNAAIRWERPSIEWGHCGHLLGGLQQVGQMADQSLLAQAILSMRLGHDCVEGLLVEAGLFPWLAKLSVDGWMNLLLAFGLGCDRWAVARPGIFGKIPTTGFARDVVRRGMERLIAWSQSILDSEELAHFVIDVPMVRLIVEPSGEFDREILLRTFSMLYGSKAADQLKRCHPGLGQLSLFEDDA
;
A
#
# COMPACT_ATOMS: atom_id res chain seq x y z
N MET A 1 46.47 -20.24 30.49
CA MET A 1 47.77 -20.32 29.77
C MET A 1 48.29 -21.74 29.86
N PRO A 2 49.03 -22.25 28.86
CA PRO A 2 49.20 -21.78 27.47
C PRO A 2 48.79 -22.91 26.46
N ALA A 3 48.77 -22.80 25.13
CA ALA A 3 49.39 -21.93 24.12
C ALA A 3 48.38 -21.77 22.95
N GLU A 4 48.12 -20.60 22.37
CA GLU A 4 48.91 -19.76 21.45
C GLU A 4 49.19 -20.32 20.03
N ALA A 5 48.93 -19.44 19.06
CA ALA A 5 49.39 -19.34 17.66
C ALA A 5 48.49 -19.93 16.54
N THR A 6 48.25 -19.32 15.36
CA THR A 6 48.42 -17.97 14.78
C THR A 6 47.71 -18.01 13.39
N PHE A 7 47.06 -16.89 13.01
CA PHE A 7 46.81 -16.34 11.65
C PHE A 7 46.82 -17.24 10.38
N ALA A 8 45.75 -17.16 9.58
CA ALA A 8 45.83 -16.91 8.13
C ALA A 8 44.49 -16.47 7.51
N LEU A 9 44.49 -15.28 6.90
CA LEU A 9 43.53 -14.77 5.93
C LEU A 9 43.50 -15.67 4.67
N SER A 10 42.32 -15.97 4.12
CA SER A 10 42.01 -15.85 2.68
C SER A 10 40.68 -16.51 2.27
N ASN A 11 40.05 -15.91 1.26
CA ASN A 11 39.13 -16.51 0.29
C ASN A 11 37.63 -16.65 0.65
N ALA A 12 37.00 -15.48 0.83
CA ALA A 12 35.60 -15.28 0.47
C ALA A 12 35.49 -14.73 -0.98
N MET A 13 35.79 -15.56 -1.98
CA MET A 13 35.52 -15.27 -3.40
C MET A 13 35.20 -16.57 -4.15
N SER A 14 33.96 -17.03 -4.08
CA SER A 14 33.31 -17.83 -5.15
C SER A 14 31.91 -18.18 -4.67
N LEU A 15 30.88 -17.69 -5.36
CA LEU A 15 29.49 -18.20 -5.43
C LEU A 15 28.45 -17.10 -5.77
N LYS A 16 28.86 -16.04 -6.52
CA LYS A 16 27.92 -15.12 -7.19
C LYS A 16 28.15 -15.11 -8.70
N ARG A 17 27.85 -16.22 -9.38
CA ARG A 17 27.65 -16.26 -10.84
C ARG A 17 26.62 -17.33 -11.18
N SER A 18 25.33 -16.98 -11.10
CA SER A 18 24.21 -17.67 -11.78
C SER A 18 22.89 -16.93 -11.51
N PHE A 19 22.73 -15.73 -12.06
CA PHE A 19 21.41 -15.06 -12.14
C PHE A 19 21.28 -14.00 -13.25
N TRP A 20 22.38 -13.66 -13.94
CA TRP A 20 22.45 -12.56 -14.91
C TRP A 20 22.31 -12.97 -16.39
N GLN A 21 21.75 -14.14 -16.71
CA GLN A 21 21.63 -14.64 -18.09
C GLN A 21 20.21 -14.66 -18.69
N LEU A 22 19.19 -14.11 -18.03
CA LEU A 22 17.79 -14.19 -18.50
C LEU A 22 17.14 -12.85 -18.93
N MET A 23 17.91 -11.76 -19.11
CA MET A 23 17.37 -10.44 -19.49
C MET A 23 18.09 -9.84 -20.71
N ARG A 24 18.12 -10.56 -21.84
CA ARG A 24 18.41 -9.98 -23.15
C ARG A 24 17.14 -9.97 -24.00
N ALA A 25 16.52 -8.81 -24.14
CA ALA A 25 15.52 -8.54 -25.17
C ALA A 25 16.24 -8.08 -26.46
N PRO A 26 15.80 -8.49 -27.67
CA PRO A 26 16.30 -7.92 -28.90
C PRO A 26 15.61 -6.59 -29.22
N SER A 27 16.44 -5.64 -29.64
CA SER A 27 16.11 -4.41 -30.34
C SER A 27 15.50 -4.70 -31.73
N ASN A 28 14.87 -3.67 -32.29
CA ASN A 28 14.42 -3.48 -33.69
C ASN A 28 12.90 -3.60 -33.85
N TRP A 29 12.16 -2.49 -33.79
CA TRP A 29 11.05 -2.25 -34.72
C TRP A 29 10.89 -0.74 -34.95
N THR A 30 10.86 -0.41 -36.23
CA THR A 30 11.01 0.89 -36.89
C THR A 30 9.83 1.84 -36.71
N LEU A 31 10.15 3.13 -36.59
CA LEU A 31 9.28 4.28 -36.80
C LEU A 31 8.56 4.21 -38.17
N ARG A 32 7.22 4.15 -38.17
CA ARG A 32 6.40 4.62 -39.29
C ARG A 32 5.09 5.23 -38.78
N CYS A 33 4.89 6.47 -39.19
CA CYS A 33 3.71 7.30 -39.01
C CYS A 33 2.39 6.59 -39.32
N CYS A 34 1.41 6.76 -38.45
CA CYS A 34 0.02 6.94 -38.88
C CYS A 34 -0.75 7.78 -37.85
N LEU A 35 -0.84 9.08 -38.14
CA LEU A 35 -1.90 9.96 -37.67
C LEU A 35 -3.26 9.30 -37.98
N LYS A 36 -3.85 8.62 -37.01
CA LYS A 36 -5.27 8.30 -37.00
C LYS A 36 -5.88 8.85 -35.72
N ARG A 37 -6.70 9.89 -35.91
CA ARG A 37 -7.65 10.49 -34.97
C ARG A 37 -8.11 9.50 -33.90
N PHE A 38 -7.80 9.79 -32.63
CA PHE A 38 -8.51 9.22 -31.49
C PHE A 38 -9.94 9.76 -31.50
N ARG A 39 -10.84 9.04 -32.19
CA ARG A 39 -12.25 9.01 -31.80
C ARG A 39 -12.41 7.76 -30.94
N SER A 40 -12.69 7.95 -29.66
CA SER A 40 -13.09 6.86 -28.76
C SER A 40 -14.26 6.10 -29.39
N PRO A 41 -14.21 4.76 -29.52
CA PRO A 41 -15.39 4.03 -29.93
C PRO A 41 -16.38 4.09 -28.77
N LEU A 42 -17.42 4.92 -28.92
CA LEU A 42 -18.66 4.74 -28.17
C LEU A 42 -19.15 3.33 -28.50
N VAL A 43 -19.09 2.44 -27.50
CA VAL A 43 -19.66 1.10 -27.58
C VAL A 43 -21.15 1.28 -27.79
N VAL A 44 -21.64 0.94 -28.98
CA VAL A 44 -23.07 0.94 -29.29
C VAL A 44 -23.67 -0.33 -28.65
N PRO A 45 -24.65 -0.23 -27.75
CA PRO A 45 -25.30 -1.42 -27.17
C PRO A 45 -26.17 -2.11 -28.23
N PRO A 46 -26.32 -3.45 -28.16
CA PRO A 46 -27.17 -4.19 -29.09
C PRO A 46 -28.65 -3.78 -28.96
N SER A 47 -29.33 -3.73 -30.10
CA SER A 47 -30.70 -3.27 -30.28
C SER A 47 -31.71 -4.08 -29.45
N GLY A 48 -32.48 -3.39 -28.60
CA GLY A 48 -33.63 -3.97 -27.88
C GLY A 48 -33.69 -3.68 -26.38
N ALA A 49 -32.66 -3.08 -25.78
CA ALA A 49 -32.70 -2.60 -24.40
C ALA A 49 -32.96 -1.09 -24.38
N ILE A 50 -33.90 -0.62 -23.57
CA ILE A 50 -33.95 0.78 -23.15
C ILE A 50 -32.53 1.09 -22.63
N PRO A 51 -31.81 2.09 -23.17
CA PRO A 51 -30.54 2.48 -22.60
C PRO A 51 -30.84 3.06 -21.22
N LEU A 52 -30.75 2.25 -20.17
CA LEU A 52 -30.69 2.67 -18.76
C LEU A 52 -29.50 3.61 -18.49
N LEU A 53 -28.70 3.94 -19.52
CA LEU A 53 -27.46 4.70 -19.47
C LEU A 53 -27.62 6.20 -19.24
N ASP A 54 -28.85 6.74 -19.26
CA ASP A 54 -29.13 8.15 -18.92
C ASP A 54 -29.97 8.32 -17.65
N VAL A 55 -30.30 7.23 -16.94
CA VAL A 55 -31.08 7.30 -15.70
C VAL A 55 -30.15 7.36 -14.51
N GLN A 56 -30.17 8.49 -13.80
CA GLN A 56 -29.48 8.68 -12.54
C GLN A 56 -29.96 7.66 -11.49
N LEU A 57 -29.10 7.31 -10.54
CA LEU A 57 -29.52 6.47 -9.43
C LEU A 57 -30.58 7.21 -8.59
N PRO A 58 -31.63 6.51 -8.09
CA PRO A 58 -32.62 7.13 -7.21
C PRO A 58 -31.99 7.76 -5.96
N ILE A 59 -31.08 7.04 -5.31
CA ILE A 59 -30.36 7.52 -4.12
C ILE A 59 -28.93 7.88 -4.51
N ARG A 60 -28.55 9.11 -4.19
CA ARG A 60 -27.28 9.74 -4.56
C ARG A 60 -26.69 10.44 -3.36
N PHE A 61 -25.38 10.33 -3.22
CA PHE A 61 -24.62 11.06 -2.21
C PHE A 61 -23.14 11.07 -2.60
N ALA A 62 -22.43 12.07 -2.10
CA ALA A 62 -20.98 12.14 -2.23
C ALA A 62 -20.28 11.11 -1.31
N PRO A 63 -19.05 10.72 -1.67
CA PRO A 63 -18.17 10.03 -0.73
C PRO A 63 -17.98 10.86 0.55
N LEU A 64 -17.94 10.20 1.70
CA LEU A 64 -17.61 10.86 2.96
C LEU A 64 -16.11 11.20 3.01
N VAL A 65 -15.75 12.19 3.82
CA VAL A 65 -14.34 12.53 4.07
C VAL A 65 -13.64 11.31 4.66
N GLY A 66 -12.54 10.89 4.03
CA GLY A 66 -11.78 9.71 4.42
C GLY A 66 -12.46 8.37 4.10
N GLU A 67 -13.49 8.33 3.26
CA GLU A 67 -14.12 7.09 2.79
C GLU A 67 -13.27 6.37 1.73
N SER A 68 -13.21 5.04 1.81
CA SER A 68 -12.63 4.18 0.78
C SER A 68 -13.43 4.27 -0.52
N GLY A 69 -12.75 4.31 -1.66
CA GLY A 69 -13.42 4.29 -2.97
C GLY A 69 -14.29 3.04 -3.19
N LEU A 70 -13.84 1.86 -2.74
CA LEU A 70 -14.63 0.63 -2.82
C LEU A 70 -15.73 0.58 -1.75
N GLY A 71 -15.47 1.15 -0.58
CA GLY A 71 -16.49 1.39 0.45
C GLY A 71 -17.65 2.24 -0.07
N TYR A 72 -17.32 3.36 -0.70
CA TYR A 72 -18.29 4.27 -1.32
C TYR A 72 -19.14 3.55 -2.38
N CYS A 73 -18.51 2.81 -3.31
CA CYS A 73 -19.25 2.04 -4.32
C CYS A 73 -20.21 1.03 -3.70
N LEU A 74 -19.80 0.35 -2.62
CA LEU A 74 -20.64 -0.62 -1.93
C LEU A 74 -21.81 0.06 -1.21
N ARG A 75 -21.55 1.17 -0.52
CA ARG A 75 -22.59 1.95 0.18
C ARG A 75 -23.61 2.52 -0.81
N LEU A 76 -23.15 3.04 -1.95
CA LEU A 76 -24.00 3.54 -3.03
C LEU A 76 -24.87 2.44 -3.64
N ALA A 77 -24.29 1.27 -3.93
CA ALA A 77 -25.04 0.14 -4.47
C ALA A 77 -26.11 -0.34 -3.49
N HIS A 78 -25.75 -0.48 -2.22
CA HIS A 78 -26.65 -0.88 -1.14
C HIS A 78 -27.83 0.08 -0.98
N ALA A 79 -27.55 1.39 -0.96
CA ALA A 79 -28.59 2.40 -0.85
C ALA A 79 -29.60 2.35 -2.02
N ASN A 80 -29.20 1.84 -3.17
CA ASN A 80 -30.07 1.65 -4.34
C ASN A 80 -30.63 0.21 -4.44
N GLY A 81 -30.66 -0.53 -3.32
CA GLY A 81 -31.27 -1.86 -3.22
C GLY A 81 -30.49 -2.99 -3.89
N GLY A 82 -29.21 -2.79 -4.22
CA GLY A 82 -28.39 -3.75 -4.93
C GLY A 82 -27.01 -3.97 -4.33
N GLY A 83 -26.20 -4.76 -5.03
CA GLY A 83 -24.78 -4.98 -4.71
C GLY A 83 -23.85 -4.38 -5.77
N LEU A 84 -22.54 -4.59 -5.58
CA LEU A 84 -21.55 -4.10 -6.53
C LEU A 84 -21.76 -4.66 -7.94
N VAL A 85 -22.25 -5.90 -8.09
CA VAL A 85 -22.64 -6.44 -9.40
C VAL A 85 -23.69 -5.56 -10.11
N ASN A 86 -24.72 -5.09 -9.40
CA ASN A 86 -25.73 -4.21 -10.00
C ASN A 86 -25.12 -2.87 -10.43
N LEU A 87 -24.27 -2.28 -9.58
CA LEU A 87 -23.57 -1.04 -9.92
C LEU A 87 -22.63 -1.21 -11.12
N ARG A 88 -21.91 -2.33 -11.21
CA ARG A 88 -21.05 -2.64 -12.37
C ARG A 88 -21.86 -2.72 -13.66
N ARG A 89 -23.01 -3.40 -13.63
CA ARG A 89 -23.91 -3.49 -14.80
C ARG A 89 -24.45 -2.13 -15.21
N ALA A 90 -24.84 -1.29 -14.26
CA ALA A 90 -25.26 0.09 -14.53
C ALA A 90 -24.15 0.93 -15.20
N LEU A 91 -22.87 0.61 -14.93
CA LEU A 91 -21.71 1.26 -15.52
C LEU A 91 -21.21 0.60 -16.82
N GLY A 92 -21.84 -0.48 -17.29
CA GLY A 92 -21.37 -1.27 -18.43
C GLY A 92 -20.07 -2.06 -18.17
N MET A 93 -19.73 -2.30 -16.89
CA MET A 93 -18.56 -3.08 -16.47
C MET A 93 -18.85 -4.58 -16.44
N LYS A 94 -17.81 -5.40 -16.48
CA LYS A 94 -17.97 -6.85 -16.22
C LYS A 94 -18.26 -7.10 -14.74
N ASP A 95 -19.02 -8.15 -14.42
CA ASP A 95 -19.46 -8.47 -13.05
C ASP A 95 -18.34 -8.57 -11.99
N ARG A 96 -17.10 -8.88 -12.39
CA ARG A 96 -15.94 -8.99 -11.50
C ARG A 96 -14.85 -7.94 -11.74
N GLU A 97 -15.14 -6.94 -12.54
CA GLU A 97 -14.21 -5.87 -12.84
C GLU A 97 -13.96 -5.00 -11.60
N ALA A 98 -12.69 -4.66 -11.37
CA ALA A 98 -12.32 -3.79 -10.27
C ALA A 98 -12.69 -2.34 -10.62
N PHE A 99 -13.30 -1.63 -9.68
CA PHE A 99 -13.48 -0.19 -9.80
C PHE A 99 -12.09 0.48 -9.83
N ARG A 100 -11.98 1.48 -10.71
CA ARG A 100 -10.73 2.17 -11.05
C ARG A 100 -11.05 3.62 -11.35
N GLN A 101 -10.03 4.47 -11.27
CA GLN A 101 -10.14 5.89 -11.57
C GLN A 101 -10.83 6.17 -12.92
N TRP A 102 -10.57 5.38 -13.96
CA TRP A 102 -11.18 5.59 -15.28
C TRP A 102 -12.70 5.36 -15.32
N HIS A 103 -13.28 4.72 -14.30
CA HIS A 103 -14.73 4.60 -14.14
C HIS A 103 -15.36 5.85 -13.50
N ALA A 104 -14.56 6.76 -12.92
CA ALA A 104 -15.05 7.95 -12.24
C ALA A 104 -15.99 8.81 -13.11
N PRO A 105 -15.73 9.04 -14.42
CA PRO A 105 -16.65 9.81 -15.26
C PRO A 105 -18.02 9.14 -15.46
N ALA A 106 -18.07 7.80 -15.48
CA ALA A 106 -19.33 7.07 -15.61
C ALA A 106 -20.10 7.06 -14.28
N LEU A 107 -19.38 6.83 -13.17
CA LEU A 107 -19.96 6.88 -11.83
C LEU A 107 -20.49 8.28 -11.50
N ALA A 108 -19.76 9.35 -11.83
CA ALA A 108 -20.18 10.74 -11.65
C ALA A 108 -21.52 11.06 -12.33
N ARG A 109 -21.79 10.48 -13.51
CA ARG A 109 -23.08 10.66 -14.20
C ARG A 109 -24.25 10.02 -13.44
N LEU A 110 -24.00 8.94 -12.70
CA LEU A 110 -25.02 8.26 -11.91
C LEU A 110 -25.35 8.96 -10.59
N VAL A 111 -24.39 9.68 -10.00
CA VAL A 111 -24.50 10.23 -8.63
C VAL A 111 -24.44 11.76 -8.51
N GLU A 112 -24.23 12.48 -9.61
CA GLU A 112 -24.06 13.96 -9.62
C GLU A 112 -22.93 14.48 -8.72
N VAL A 113 -21.90 13.66 -8.52
CA VAL A 113 -20.67 14.01 -7.77
C VAL A 113 -19.58 14.45 -8.75
N GLY A 114 -18.70 15.35 -8.30
CA GLY A 114 -17.53 15.78 -9.05
C GLY A 114 -16.66 14.59 -9.49
N LYS A 115 -16.27 14.57 -10.78
CA LYS A 115 -15.37 13.53 -11.31
C LYS A 115 -14.02 13.51 -10.59
N SER A 116 -13.57 14.66 -10.09
CA SER A 116 -12.34 14.83 -9.30
C SER A 116 -12.37 14.00 -8.02
N ASP A 117 -13.50 14.03 -7.29
CA ASP A 117 -13.61 13.40 -5.97
C ASP A 117 -13.59 11.88 -6.10
N LEU A 118 -14.31 11.36 -7.10
CA LEU A 118 -14.28 9.94 -7.44
C LEU A 118 -12.92 9.51 -8.02
N GLY A 119 -12.28 10.39 -8.79
CA GLY A 119 -10.94 10.17 -9.34
C GLY A 119 -9.85 10.17 -8.27
N TRP A 120 -10.09 10.81 -7.12
CA TRP A 120 -9.19 10.84 -5.98
C TRP A 120 -9.23 9.53 -5.19
N ILE A 121 -10.43 9.02 -4.89
CA ILE A 121 -10.59 7.83 -4.04
C ILE A 121 -10.47 6.50 -4.80
N LEU A 122 -10.71 6.47 -6.11
CA LEU A 122 -10.63 5.24 -6.90
C LEU A 122 -9.21 4.97 -7.39
N PRO A 123 -8.72 3.72 -7.31
CA PRO A 123 -7.35 3.39 -7.67
C PRO A 123 -7.12 3.51 -9.19
N GLN A 124 -6.14 4.32 -9.57
CA GLN A 124 -5.54 4.29 -10.89
C GLN A 124 -4.48 3.19 -10.94
N ALA A 125 -4.27 2.58 -12.10
CA ALA A 125 -3.19 1.62 -12.32
C ALA A 125 -2.38 2.03 -13.56
N VAL A 126 -1.06 2.09 -13.40
CA VAL A 126 -0.12 2.42 -14.47
C VAL A 126 0.91 1.30 -14.59
N GLY A 127 1.25 0.90 -15.81
CA GLY A 127 2.15 -0.22 -16.08
C GLY A 127 1.45 -1.59 -16.13
N ARG A 128 2.22 -2.66 -16.36
CA ARG A 128 1.70 -4.03 -16.54
C ARG A 128 2.42 -5.04 -15.64
N GLY A 129 1.69 -6.09 -15.23
CA GLY A 129 2.24 -7.22 -14.47
C GLY A 129 2.85 -6.81 -13.13
N ALA A 130 4.06 -7.29 -12.85
CA ALA A 130 4.78 -7.02 -11.61
C ALA A 130 5.22 -5.55 -11.47
N GLY A 131 5.26 -4.78 -12.57
CA GLY A 131 5.59 -3.35 -12.58
C GLY A 131 4.36 -2.44 -12.49
N THR A 132 3.16 -2.97 -12.23
CA THR A 132 1.96 -2.13 -12.07
C THR A 132 2.04 -1.30 -10.80
N ARG A 133 2.06 0.02 -10.97
CA ARG A 133 1.97 1.03 -9.93
C ARG A 133 0.51 1.44 -9.74
N LEU A 134 0.15 1.80 -8.51
CA LEU A 134 -1.19 2.25 -8.16
C LEU A 134 -1.12 3.68 -7.62
N SER A 135 -2.20 4.43 -7.79
CA SER A 135 -2.38 5.72 -7.12
C SER A 135 -3.83 5.96 -6.75
N CYS A 136 -4.04 6.52 -5.56
CA CYS A 136 -5.32 6.97 -5.00
C CYS A 136 -5.03 7.76 -3.72
N TYR A 137 -5.99 8.55 -3.24
CA TYR A 137 -5.87 9.35 -2.02
C TYR A 137 -4.68 10.34 -2.07
N GLY A 138 -4.31 10.81 -3.26
CA GLY A 138 -3.11 11.62 -3.48
C GLY A 138 -1.78 10.86 -3.29
N CYS A 139 -1.84 9.56 -3.06
CA CYS A 139 -0.68 8.72 -2.77
C CYS A 139 -0.34 7.83 -3.97
N ARG A 140 0.95 7.52 -4.13
CA ARG A 140 1.45 6.53 -5.10
C ARG A 140 1.92 5.29 -4.35
N PHE A 141 1.68 4.14 -4.96
CA PHE A 141 2.05 2.85 -4.41
C PHE A 141 2.76 2.03 -5.48
N ARG A 142 3.91 1.48 -5.10
CA ARG A 142 4.76 0.69 -5.99
C ARG A 142 4.24 -0.71 -6.29
N SER A 143 3.49 -1.28 -5.34
CA SER A 143 3.01 -2.65 -5.44
C SER A 143 1.50 -2.72 -5.36
N ARG A 144 0.91 -3.63 -6.14
CA ARG A 144 -0.51 -3.97 -6.02
C ARG A 144 -0.88 -4.51 -4.65
N SER A 145 0.05 -5.15 -3.95
CA SER A 145 -0.14 -5.68 -2.60
C SER A 145 -0.15 -4.59 -1.53
N ALA A 146 0.23 -3.35 -1.84
CA ALA A 146 0.09 -2.23 -0.91
C ALA A 146 -1.39 -1.89 -0.63
N LEU A 147 -2.29 -2.22 -1.59
CA LEU A 147 -3.71 -1.96 -1.48
C LEU A 147 -4.58 -3.24 -1.43
N ARG A 148 -5.62 -3.21 -0.59
CA ARG A 148 -6.60 -4.26 -0.35
C ARG A 148 -7.80 -4.20 -1.31
N LEU A 149 -7.50 -4.21 -2.61
CA LEU A 149 -8.53 -4.01 -3.65
C LEU A 149 -9.52 -5.17 -3.82
N ARG A 150 -9.22 -6.35 -3.26
CA ARG A 150 -10.04 -7.58 -3.43
C ARG A 150 -10.73 -8.01 -2.15
N PHE A 151 -10.02 -7.93 -1.04
CA PHE A 151 -10.48 -8.39 0.27
C PHE A 151 -10.39 -7.22 1.23
N ALA A 152 -11.53 -6.76 1.70
CA ALA A 152 -11.61 -5.67 2.64
C ALA A 152 -11.07 -6.11 4.01
N GLN A 153 -10.79 -5.11 4.83
CA GLN A 153 -10.66 -5.25 6.26
C GLN A 153 -11.52 -4.17 6.91
N VAL A 154 -12.02 -4.44 8.10
CA VAL A 154 -12.94 -3.53 8.79
C VAL A 154 -12.64 -3.51 10.29
N CYS A 155 -12.92 -2.37 10.92
CA CYS A 155 -13.08 -2.32 12.37
C CYS A 155 -14.51 -2.74 12.72
N PRO A 156 -14.73 -3.79 13.51
CA PRO A 156 -16.07 -4.23 13.91
C PRO A 156 -16.91 -3.12 14.55
N ALA A 157 -16.29 -2.28 15.38
CA ALA A 157 -16.98 -1.18 16.06
C ALA A 157 -17.30 -0.01 15.10
N CYS A 158 -16.36 0.42 14.25
CA CYS A 158 -16.66 1.49 13.28
C CYS A 158 -17.78 1.09 12.31
N VAL A 159 -17.81 -0.16 11.83
CA VAL A 159 -18.86 -0.57 10.88
C VAL A 159 -20.23 -0.70 11.52
N SER A 160 -20.32 -0.93 12.84
CA SER A 160 -21.61 -0.82 13.54
C SER A 160 -22.07 0.62 13.77
N THR A 161 -21.13 1.57 13.87
CA THR A 161 -21.45 2.97 14.23
C THR A 161 -21.66 3.87 13.01
N TYR A 162 -20.75 3.81 12.03
CA TYR A 162 -20.71 4.78 10.93
C TYR A 162 -21.16 4.23 9.57
N LEU A 163 -21.22 2.91 9.42
CA LEU A 163 -21.66 2.23 8.19
C LEU A 163 -20.89 2.66 6.92
N PHE A 164 -19.62 3.07 7.05
CA PHE A 164 -18.71 3.28 5.92
C PHE A 164 -17.32 2.68 6.19
N SER A 165 -16.57 2.45 5.11
CA SER A 165 -15.19 1.93 5.18
C SER A 165 -14.20 3.07 5.06
N LYS A 166 -13.25 3.19 5.99
CA LYS A 166 -12.20 4.22 5.93
C LYS A 166 -11.19 3.94 4.82
N ALA A 167 -10.65 4.99 4.19
CA ALA A 167 -9.65 4.89 3.13
C ALA A 167 -8.35 4.23 3.60
N GLU A 168 -7.94 4.47 4.84
CA GLU A 168 -6.77 3.84 5.46
C GLU A 168 -6.89 2.31 5.51
N TRP A 169 -8.11 1.76 5.56
CA TRP A 169 -8.32 0.31 5.56
C TRP A 169 -8.08 -0.31 4.19
N ASP A 170 -7.96 0.47 3.13
CA ASP A 170 -7.46 -0.05 1.86
C ASP A 170 -5.96 -0.33 1.90
N LEU A 171 -5.21 0.18 2.88
CA LEU A 171 -3.77 -0.03 3.00
C LEU A 171 -3.48 -1.37 3.69
N SER A 172 -2.64 -2.20 3.07
CA SER A 172 -2.38 -3.57 3.56
C SER A 172 -1.68 -3.65 4.92
N PHE A 173 -1.00 -2.57 5.33
CA PHE A 173 -0.37 -2.45 6.64
C PHE A 173 -1.15 -1.55 7.62
N SER A 174 -2.36 -1.12 7.25
CA SER A 174 -3.33 -0.67 8.25
C SER A 174 -3.94 -1.92 8.88
N ALA A 175 -3.67 -2.18 10.15
CA ALA A 175 -4.06 -3.43 10.80
C ALA A 175 -4.85 -3.21 12.10
N VAL A 176 -4.92 -1.98 12.59
CA VAL A 176 -5.61 -1.60 13.81
C VAL A 176 -6.46 -0.37 13.56
N CYS A 177 -7.48 -0.17 14.38
CA CYS A 177 -8.26 1.06 14.43
C CYS A 177 -7.77 1.92 15.59
N VAL A 178 -7.37 3.17 15.33
CA VAL A 178 -6.95 4.11 16.40
C VAL A 178 -8.13 4.48 17.29
N GLU A 179 -9.27 4.77 16.67
CA GLU A 179 -10.49 5.23 17.35
C GLU A 179 -11.01 4.19 18.36
N HIS A 180 -11.12 2.94 17.92
CA HIS A 180 -11.62 1.84 18.75
C HIS A 180 -10.50 0.97 19.33
N ARG A 181 -9.23 1.37 19.19
CA ARG A 181 -8.04 0.71 19.74
C ARG A 181 -8.06 -0.83 19.62
N CYS A 182 -8.48 -1.35 18.47
CA CYS A 182 -8.68 -2.78 18.25
C CYS A 182 -8.10 -3.24 16.92
N ASN A 183 -7.95 -4.56 16.74
CA ASN A 183 -7.51 -5.15 15.49
C ASN A 183 -8.59 -5.02 14.42
N LEU A 184 -8.19 -4.67 13.19
CA LEU A 184 -9.06 -4.83 12.03
C LEU A 184 -9.23 -6.32 11.73
N ILE A 185 -10.43 -6.71 11.33
CA ILE A 185 -10.73 -8.06 10.86
C ILE A 185 -10.75 -8.08 9.34
N ASP A 186 -10.17 -9.11 8.73
CA ASP A 186 -10.25 -9.37 7.30
C ASP A 186 -10.93 -10.71 6.96
N ARG A 187 -11.45 -11.38 8.00
CA ARG A 187 -12.23 -12.62 7.92
C ARG A 187 -13.49 -12.47 8.74
N CYS A 188 -14.59 -13.04 8.24
CA CYS A 188 -15.85 -13.05 8.97
C CYS A 188 -15.73 -13.96 10.20
N PRO A 189 -16.13 -13.50 11.41
CA PRO A 189 -16.01 -14.31 12.62
C PRO A 189 -16.93 -15.55 12.63
N LYS A 190 -18.02 -15.56 11.84
CA LYS A 190 -18.94 -16.71 11.72
C LYS A 190 -18.47 -17.78 10.74
N CYS A 191 -18.14 -17.39 9.49
CA CYS A 191 -17.80 -18.36 8.44
C CYS A 191 -16.30 -18.47 8.14
N ASN A 192 -15.46 -17.65 8.77
CA ASN A 192 -14.01 -17.56 8.60
C ASN A 192 -13.51 -17.26 7.17
N ALA A 193 -14.41 -17.02 6.21
CA ALA A 193 -14.03 -16.61 4.87
C ALA A 193 -13.58 -15.15 4.84
N ALA A 194 -12.63 -14.85 3.96
CA ALA A 194 -12.12 -13.49 3.77
C ALA A 194 -13.25 -12.52 3.42
N ILE A 195 -13.22 -11.33 4.02
CA ILE A 195 -14.23 -10.30 3.78
C ILE A 195 -14.02 -9.77 2.36
N ARG A 196 -15.00 -10.00 1.49
CA ARG A 196 -14.98 -9.55 0.09
C ARG A 196 -15.69 -8.20 -0.03
N TRP A 197 -15.37 -7.45 -1.07
CA TRP A 197 -16.19 -6.28 -1.45
C TRP A 197 -17.56 -6.67 -1.98
N GLU A 198 -17.68 -7.85 -2.59
CA GLU A 198 -18.97 -8.43 -2.98
C GLU A 198 -19.69 -9.00 -1.74
N ARG A 199 -20.41 -8.12 -1.04
CA ARG A 199 -21.21 -8.42 0.15
C ARG A 199 -22.41 -7.45 0.21
N PRO A 200 -23.45 -7.70 1.03
CA PRO A 200 -24.69 -6.92 0.98
C PRO A 200 -24.54 -5.42 1.33
N SER A 201 -23.68 -5.10 2.29
CA SER A 201 -23.40 -3.72 2.74
C SER A 201 -22.09 -3.67 3.51
N ILE A 202 -21.77 -2.52 4.12
CA ILE A 202 -20.50 -2.32 4.84
C ILE A 202 -20.39 -3.25 6.06
N GLU A 203 -21.46 -3.35 6.83
CA GLU A 203 -21.58 -4.05 8.11
C GLU A 203 -21.93 -5.53 7.95
N TRP A 204 -22.41 -5.99 6.79
CA TRP A 204 -22.78 -7.39 6.57
C TRP A 204 -21.73 -8.18 5.79
N GLY A 205 -21.36 -9.35 6.29
CA GLY A 205 -20.56 -10.32 5.56
C GLY A 205 -21.34 -10.99 4.43
N HIS A 206 -20.61 -11.59 3.47
CA HIS A 206 -21.23 -12.35 2.36
C HIS A 206 -22.09 -13.53 2.84
N CYS A 207 -21.86 -14.04 4.05
CA CYS A 207 -22.65 -15.12 4.66
C CYS A 207 -23.88 -14.61 5.45
N GLY A 208 -24.20 -13.31 5.37
CA GLY A 208 -25.30 -12.70 6.11
C GLY A 208 -25.02 -12.54 7.61
N HIS A 209 -23.77 -12.64 8.06
CA HIS A 209 -23.39 -12.34 9.43
C HIS A 209 -23.03 -10.86 9.58
N LEU A 210 -23.51 -10.22 10.65
CA LEU A 210 -23.10 -8.87 10.99
C LEU A 210 -21.62 -8.89 11.40
N LEU A 211 -20.79 -8.13 10.69
CA LEU A 211 -19.37 -7.95 10.97
C LEU A 211 -19.16 -7.02 12.16
N GLY A 212 -20.14 -6.14 12.42
CA GLY A 212 -20.16 -5.29 13.60
C GLY A 212 -20.70 -6.00 14.83
N GLY A 213 -20.22 -5.62 16.01
CA GLY A 213 -20.66 -6.18 17.28
C GLY A 213 -19.68 -5.95 18.41
N LEU A 214 -20.17 -6.16 19.65
CA LEU A 214 -19.44 -6.03 20.90
C LEU A 214 -18.43 -7.19 21.11
N GLN A 215 -17.55 -7.44 20.14
CA GLN A 215 -16.32 -8.16 20.47
C GLN A 215 -15.41 -7.19 21.21
N GLN A 216 -14.97 -7.61 22.40
CA GLN A 216 -14.26 -6.75 23.34
C GLN A 216 -13.23 -5.89 22.61
N VAL A 217 -13.48 -4.58 22.66
CA VAL A 217 -12.49 -3.53 22.46
C VAL A 217 -11.46 -3.71 23.57
N GLY A 218 -10.60 -4.71 23.43
CA GLY A 218 -9.44 -4.85 24.30
C GLY A 218 -8.62 -3.60 24.11
N GLN A 219 -8.27 -2.91 25.19
CA GLN A 219 -7.34 -1.80 25.14
C GLN A 219 -6.03 -2.29 24.53
N MET A 220 -5.85 -2.07 23.23
CA MET A 220 -4.53 -2.14 22.64
C MET A 220 -3.79 -0.87 23.09
N ALA A 221 -2.62 -1.06 23.67
CA ALA A 221 -1.64 -0.01 23.92
C ALA A 221 -0.32 -0.55 23.35
N ASP A 222 -0.29 -0.65 22.02
CA ASP A 222 0.81 -1.26 21.28
C ASP A 222 1.33 -0.29 20.22
N GLN A 223 2.57 -0.47 19.80
CA GLN A 223 3.26 0.27 18.74
C GLN A 223 2.50 0.26 17.41
N SER A 224 1.64 -0.74 17.19
CA SER A 224 0.71 -0.78 16.07
C SER A 224 -0.24 0.43 16.01
N LEU A 225 -0.69 0.97 17.15
CA LEU A 225 -1.58 2.14 17.19
C LEU A 225 -0.86 3.41 16.80
N LEU A 226 0.38 3.59 17.27
CA LEU A 226 1.21 4.73 16.90
C LEU A 226 1.53 4.69 15.40
N ALA A 227 1.95 3.54 14.87
CA ALA A 227 2.17 3.37 13.44
C ALA A 227 0.92 3.69 12.61
N GLN A 228 -0.25 3.25 13.08
CA GLN A 228 -1.52 3.55 12.43
C GLN A 228 -1.83 5.04 12.48
N ALA A 229 -1.63 5.73 13.62
CA ALA A 229 -1.86 7.16 13.74
C ALA A 229 -0.97 7.97 12.76
N ILE A 230 0.33 7.63 12.69
CA ILE A 230 1.27 8.21 11.72
C ILE A 230 0.78 7.94 10.28
N LEU A 231 0.35 6.71 9.98
CA LEU A 231 -0.15 6.33 8.66
C LEU A 231 -1.40 7.13 8.28
N SER A 232 -2.35 7.28 9.20
CA SER A 232 -3.61 7.99 9.01
C SER A 232 -3.37 9.48 8.75
N MET A 233 -2.50 10.13 9.53
CA MET A 233 -2.12 11.52 9.31
C MET A 233 -1.41 11.72 7.96
N ARG A 234 -0.47 10.84 7.59
CA ARG A 234 0.18 10.89 6.27
C ARG A 234 -0.81 10.73 5.12
N LEU A 235 -1.79 9.84 5.25
CA LEU A 235 -2.83 9.64 4.24
C LEU A 235 -3.76 10.86 4.13
N GLY A 236 -3.99 11.55 5.25
CA GLY A 236 -4.70 12.83 5.32
C GLY A 236 -3.88 14.02 4.81
N HIS A 237 -2.60 13.82 4.45
CA HIS A 237 -1.64 14.89 4.09
C HIS A 237 -1.33 15.85 5.23
N ASP A 238 -1.49 15.40 6.48
CA ASP A 238 -1.17 16.16 7.69
C ASP A 238 0.32 16.03 8.06
N CYS A 239 0.84 17.02 8.79
CA CYS A 239 2.20 16.97 9.33
C CYS A 239 2.29 15.95 10.47
N VAL A 240 3.29 15.07 10.42
CA VAL A 240 3.51 14.02 11.44
C VAL A 240 4.76 14.23 12.29
N GLU A 241 5.49 15.32 12.09
CA GLU A 241 6.77 15.57 12.76
C GLU A 241 6.64 15.57 14.29
N GLY A 242 5.64 16.26 14.83
CA GLY A 242 5.39 16.28 16.28
C GLY A 242 5.16 14.88 16.85
N LEU A 243 4.33 14.07 16.18
CA LEU A 243 4.04 12.71 16.61
C LEU A 243 5.27 11.79 16.54
N LEU A 244 6.16 12.00 15.55
CA LEU A 244 7.42 11.27 15.46
C LEU A 244 8.37 11.64 16.61
N VAL A 245 8.51 12.93 16.92
CA VAL A 245 9.36 13.42 18.01
C VAL A 245 8.87 12.92 19.36
N GLU A 246 7.56 13.02 19.63
CA GLU A 246 6.95 12.50 20.87
C GLU A 246 7.17 10.99 21.04
N ALA A 247 7.16 10.25 19.94
CA ALA A 247 7.46 8.82 19.93
C ALA A 247 8.96 8.49 20.02
N GLY A 248 9.85 9.49 20.03
CA GLY A 248 11.30 9.31 20.01
C GLY A 248 11.83 8.73 18.68
N LEU A 249 11.10 8.93 17.58
CA LEU A 249 11.51 8.57 16.23
C LEU A 249 12.30 9.70 15.57
N PHE A 250 13.09 9.34 14.55
CA PHE A 250 13.85 10.31 13.78
C PHE A 250 12.94 11.33 13.07
N PRO A 251 13.11 12.66 13.28
CA PRO A 251 12.24 13.68 12.70
C PRO A 251 12.25 13.70 11.17
N TRP A 252 13.40 13.38 10.56
CA TRP A 252 13.56 13.33 9.09
C TRP A 252 12.68 12.26 8.42
N LEU A 253 12.09 11.32 9.17
CA LEU A 253 11.10 10.40 8.64
C LEU A 253 9.78 11.12 8.28
N ALA A 254 9.54 12.34 8.76
CA ALA A 254 8.29 13.08 8.56
C ALA A 254 7.91 13.23 7.08
N LYS A 255 8.89 13.29 6.17
CA LYS A 255 8.68 13.51 4.73
C LYS A 255 8.51 12.23 3.89
N LEU A 256 8.55 11.04 4.51
CA LEU A 256 8.25 9.79 3.79
C LEU A 256 6.82 9.79 3.22
N SER A 257 6.66 9.24 2.02
CA SER A 257 5.33 8.94 1.49
C SER A 257 4.63 7.86 2.33
N VAL A 258 3.32 7.70 2.12
CA VAL A 258 2.55 6.58 2.72
C VAL A 258 3.18 5.22 2.34
N ASP A 259 3.58 5.04 1.08
CA ASP A 259 4.26 3.83 0.62
C ASP A 259 5.67 3.70 1.22
N GLY A 260 6.40 4.82 1.34
CA GLY A 260 7.69 4.90 2.04
C GLY A 260 7.61 4.40 3.48
N TRP A 261 6.65 4.92 4.24
CA TRP A 261 6.40 4.53 5.62
C TRP A 261 6.06 3.04 5.75
N MET A 262 5.12 2.53 4.93
CA MET A 262 4.76 1.11 4.96
C MET A 262 5.93 0.19 4.61
N ASN A 263 6.75 0.54 3.61
CA ASN A 263 7.89 -0.29 3.21
C ASN A 263 9.05 -0.20 4.22
N LEU A 264 9.22 0.92 4.92
CA LEU A 264 10.16 1.02 6.03
C LEU A 264 9.75 0.07 7.18
N LEU A 265 8.48 0.11 7.59
CA LEU A 265 7.96 -0.81 8.61
C LEU A 265 8.05 -2.27 8.17
N LEU A 266 7.82 -2.53 6.88
CA LEU A 266 8.01 -3.86 6.32
C LEU A 266 9.48 -4.31 6.39
N ALA A 267 10.43 -3.45 6.02
CA ALA A 267 11.85 -3.78 6.06
C ALA A 267 12.32 -4.10 7.49
N PHE A 268 11.90 -3.30 8.46
CA PHE A 268 12.27 -3.46 9.86
C PHE A 268 11.50 -4.58 10.56
N GLY A 269 10.27 -4.89 10.13
CA GLY A 269 9.36 -5.79 10.83
C GLY A 269 9.25 -7.21 10.28
N LEU A 270 9.70 -7.44 9.04
CA LEU A 270 9.50 -8.72 8.36
C LEU A 270 10.40 -9.85 8.89
N GLY A 271 11.65 -9.54 9.23
CA GLY A 271 12.60 -10.52 9.78
C GLY A 271 12.26 -10.88 11.22
N CYS A 272 11.92 -12.14 11.50
CA CYS A 272 11.71 -12.60 12.88
C CYS A 272 13.05 -12.87 13.60
N ASP A 273 14.05 -13.34 12.86
CA ASP A 273 15.34 -13.78 13.37
C ASP A 273 16.50 -13.02 12.71
N ARG A 274 17.70 -13.13 13.30
CA ARG A 274 18.92 -12.61 12.67
C ARG A 274 19.15 -13.30 11.32
N TRP A 275 19.58 -12.53 10.34
CA TRP A 275 19.86 -12.95 8.97
C TRP A 275 18.66 -13.55 8.23
N ALA A 276 17.44 -13.23 8.67
CA ALA A 276 16.23 -13.71 8.02
C ALA A 276 16.17 -13.25 6.56
N VAL A 277 15.95 -14.20 5.65
CA VAL A 277 15.81 -13.92 4.22
C VAL A 277 14.33 -13.88 3.85
N ALA A 278 13.94 -12.89 3.05
CA ALA A 278 12.58 -12.79 2.53
C ALA A 278 12.22 -14.03 1.68
N ARG A 279 11.11 -14.68 2.01
CA ARG A 279 10.59 -15.79 1.20
C ARG A 279 10.16 -15.28 -0.18
N PRO A 280 10.38 -16.05 -1.26
CA PRO A 280 9.92 -15.68 -2.59
C PRO A 280 8.42 -15.33 -2.62
N GLY A 281 8.09 -14.21 -3.28
CA GLY A 281 6.70 -13.78 -3.48
C GLY A 281 6.03 -13.14 -2.26
N ILE A 282 6.70 -13.01 -1.11
CA ILE A 282 6.12 -12.40 0.10
C ILE A 282 5.62 -10.97 -0.17
N PHE A 283 6.37 -10.19 -0.94
CA PHE A 283 6.03 -8.82 -1.31
C PHE A 283 4.88 -8.71 -2.31
N GLY A 284 4.50 -9.81 -2.98
CA GLY A 284 3.40 -9.83 -3.96
C GLY A 284 2.05 -10.22 -3.36
N LYS A 285 2.02 -10.69 -2.11
CA LYS A 285 0.80 -11.16 -1.44
C LYS A 285 0.23 -10.07 -0.54
N ILE A 286 -1.10 -9.97 -0.50
CA ILE A 286 -1.79 -9.15 0.50
C ILE A 286 -1.71 -9.90 1.84
N PRO A 287 -1.13 -9.31 2.90
CA PRO A 287 -1.03 -9.93 4.21
C PRO A 287 -2.39 -10.07 4.89
N THR A 288 -2.51 -11.00 5.84
CA THR A 288 -3.64 -10.96 6.78
C THR A 288 -3.49 -9.79 7.74
N THR A 289 -4.58 -9.28 8.32
CA THR A 289 -4.51 -8.19 9.31
C THR A 289 -3.61 -8.55 10.49
N GLY A 290 -3.70 -9.78 11.01
CA GLY A 290 -2.83 -10.26 12.08
C GLY A 290 -1.34 -10.25 11.72
N PHE A 291 -0.99 -10.75 10.53
CA PHE A 291 0.41 -10.72 10.06
C PHE A 291 0.91 -9.29 9.85
N ALA A 292 0.07 -8.43 9.25
CA ALA A 292 0.41 -7.04 9.02
C ALA A 292 0.69 -6.31 10.34
N ARG A 293 -0.17 -6.52 11.36
CA ARG A 293 0.03 -5.99 12.72
C ARG A 293 1.36 -6.46 13.31
N ASP A 294 1.65 -7.75 13.26
CA ASP A 294 2.87 -8.28 13.89
C ASP A 294 4.14 -7.74 13.22
N VAL A 295 4.11 -7.54 11.89
CA VAL A 295 5.18 -6.85 11.14
C VAL A 295 5.29 -5.40 11.58
N VAL A 296 4.18 -4.65 11.59
CA VAL A 296 4.16 -3.24 11.97
C VAL A 296 4.68 -3.04 13.41
N ARG A 297 4.20 -3.84 14.36
CA ARG A 297 4.63 -3.81 15.76
C ARG A 297 6.14 -3.97 15.87
N ARG A 298 6.70 -5.06 15.32
CA ARG A 298 8.16 -5.32 15.37
C ARG A 298 8.95 -4.23 14.65
N GLY A 299 8.44 -3.74 13.53
CA GLY A 299 9.07 -2.67 12.75
C GLY A 299 9.19 -1.39 13.57
N MET A 300 8.11 -1.00 14.25
CA MET A 300 8.09 0.16 15.15
C MET A 300 8.99 -0.03 16.37
N GLU A 301 8.93 -1.17 17.05
CA GLU A 301 9.77 -1.47 18.22
C GLU A 301 11.26 -1.29 17.89
N ARG A 302 11.69 -1.84 16.75
CA ARG A 302 13.07 -1.71 16.27
C ARG A 302 13.42 -0.28 15.86
N LEU A 303 12.51 0.40 15.15
CA LEU A 303 12.75 1.77 14.69
C LEU A 303 12.86 2.75 15.85
N ILE A 304 12.02 2.61 16.89
CA ILE A 304 12.09 3.42 18.12
C ILE A 304 13.38 3.11 18.88
N ALA A 305 13.68 1.83 19.13
CA ALA A 305 14.89 1.43 19.83
C ALA A 305 16.17 1.93 19.13
N TRP A 306 16.19 1.89 17.79
CA TRP A 306 17.29 2.43 16.99
C TRP A 306 17.38 3.95 17.06
N SER A 307 16.26 4.65 16.95
CA SER A 307 16.20 6.11 17.02
C SER A 307 16.62 6.67 18.38
N GLN A 308 16.40 5.89 19.45
CA GLN A 308 16.81 6.22 20.81
C GLN A 308 18.20 5.70 21.16
N SER A 309 18.96 5.17 20.19
CA SER A 309 20.30 4.58 20.39
C SER A 309 20.33 3.43 21.40
N ILE A 310 19.21 2.76 21.63
CA ILE A 310 19.10 1.55 22.47
C ILE A 310 19.63 0.34 21.70
N LEU A 311 19.35 0.28 20.40
CA LEU A 311 19.83 -0.76 19.50
C LEU A 311 20.84 -0.18 18.51
N ASP A 312 22.01 -0.79 18.41
CA ASP A 312 23.05 -0.37 17.47
C ASP A 312 22.70 -0.73 16.01
N SER A 313 23.19 0.08 15.08
CA SER A 313 22.99 -0.11 13.64
C SER A 313 23.50 -1.47 13.14
N GLU A 314 24.68 -1.92 13.59
CA GLU A 314 25.29 -3.17 13.14
C GLU A 314 24.46 -4.38 13.61
N GLU A 315 23.96 -4.34 14.85
CA GLU A 315 23.09 -5.39 15.35
C GLU A 315 21.74 -5.40 14.62
N LEU A 316 21.14 -4.22 14.43
CA LEU A 316 19.85 -4.08 13.76
C LEU A 316 19.89 -4.52 12.30
N ALA A 317 20.98 -4.24 11.59
CA ALA A 317 21.18 -4.62 10.20
C ALA A 317 20.95 -6.13 9.97
N HIS A 318 21.25 -6.98 10.96
CA HIS A 318 20.99 -8.42 10.88
C HIS A 318 19.51 -8.79 10.87
N PHE A 319 18.62 -7.95 11.38
CA PHE A 319 17.18 -8.21 11.42
C PHE A 319 16.41 -7.56 10.27
N VAL A 320 17.02 -6.58 9.60
CA VAL A 320 16.38 -5.80 8.53
C VAL A 320 16.41 -6.57 7.22
N ILE A 321 15.24 -6.73 6.61
CA ILE A 321 15.13 -7.19 5.23
C ILE A 321 15.10 -5.92 4.36
N ASP A 322 16.22 -5.61 3.71
CA ASP A 322 16.44 -4.35 2.98
C ASP A 322 15.66 -4.20 1.67
N VAL A 323 15.19 -5.31 1.08
CA VAL A 323 14.53 -5.34 -0.24
C VAL A 323 13.41 -4.30 -0.41
N PRO A 324 12.47 -4.09 0.53
CA PRO A 324 11.45 -3.04 0.42
C PRO A 324 12.05 -1.63 0.31
N MET A 325 13.08 -1.33 1.11
CA MET A 325 13.78 -0.04 1.08
C MET A 325 14.56 0.14 -0.22
N VAL A 326 15.39 -0.85 -0.59
CA VAL A 326 16.24 -0.79 -1.80
C VAL A 326 15.39 -0.56 -3.03
N ARG A 327 14.24 -1.26 -3.13
CA ARG A 327 13.32 -0.99 -4.22
C ARG A 327 12.93 0.49 -4.23
N LEU A 328 12.46 1.06 -3.11
CA LEU A 328 11.98 2.46 -3.07
C LEU A 328 13.08 3.49 -3.30
N ILE A 329 14.31 3.19 -2.92
CA ILE A 329 15.47 4.00 -3.30
C ILE A 329 15.56 4.09 -4.84
N VAL A 330 15.47 2.96 -5.53
CA VAL A 330 15.60 2.90 -7.01
C VAL A 330 14.43 3.58 -7.71
N GLU A 331 13.19 3.31 -7.30
CA GLU A 331 12.01 4.00 -7.85
C GLU A 331 11.11 4.48 -6.70
N PRO A 332 11.21 5.76 -6.32
CA PRO A 332 10.49 6.28 -5.17
C PRO A 332 9.00 6.52 -5.47
N SER A 333 8.17 6.44 -4.43
CA SER A 333 6.72 6.73 -4.50
C SER A 333 6.42 8.17 -4.09
N GLY A 334 7.21 8.76 -3.20
CA GLY A 334 7.22 10.17 -2.83
C GLY A 334 8.45 10.90 -3.35
N GLU A 335 8.44 12.21 -3.25
CA GLU A 335 9.58 13.07 -3.62
C GLU A 335 10.81 12.78 -2.74
N PHE A 336 10.62 12.71 -1.43
CA PHE A 336 11.70 12.55 -0.45
C PHE A 336 12.06 11.09 -0.12
N ASP A 337 11.31 10.11 -0.63
CA ASP A 337 11.50 8.69 -0.28
C ASP A 337 12.94 8.23 -0.53
N ARG A 338 13.53 8.64 -1.66
CA ARG A 338 14.87 8.19 -2.05
C ARG A 338 15.93 8.70 -1.09
N GLU A 339 15.95 10.00 -0.83
CA GLU A 339 16.93 10.65 0.05
C GLU A 339 16.86 10.05 1.45
N ILE A 340 15.65 9.97 2.00
CA ILE A 340 15.39 9.46 3.35
C ILE A 340 15.81 7.99 3.47
N LEU A 341 15.48 7.15 2.49
CA LEU A 341 15.82 5.74 2.54
C LEU A 341 17.30 5.49 2.26
N LEU A 342 17.97 6.30 1.45
CA LEU A 342 19.42 6.26 1.31
C LEU A 342 20.13 6.64 2.61
N ARG A 343 19.65 7.68 3.30
CA ARG A 343 20.14 8.05 4.64
C ARG A 343 19.96 6.88 5.62
N THR A 344 18.76 6.30 5.66
CA THR A 344 18.46 5.12 6.49
C THR A 344 19.39 3.95 6.17
N PHE A 345 19.57 3.63 4.89
CA PHE A 345 20.42 2.55 4.43
C PHE A 345 21.90 2.79 4.80
N SER A 346 22.39 4.02 4.62
CA SER A 346 23.76 4.40 5.00
C SER A 346 23.98 4.34 6.51
N MET A 347 22.99 4.68 7.32
CA MET A 347 23.09 4.59 8.79
C MET A 347 23.10 3.13 9.27
N LEU A 348 22.43 2.21 8.57
CA LEU A 348 22.39 0.79 8.91
C LEU A 348 23.64 0.02 8.43
N TYR A 349 24.05 0.24 7.18
CA TYR A 349 25.07 -0.58 6.50
C TYR A 349 26.38 0.15 6.22
N GLY A 350 26.47 1.44 6.58
CA GLY A 350 27.62 2.30 6.30
C GLY A 350 27.65 2.91 4.90
N SER A 351 28.46 3.95 4.74
CA SER A 351 28.59 4.73 3.49
C SER A 351 29.08 3.89 2.30
N LYS A 352 30.03 2.98 2.52
CA LYS A 352 30.57 2.10 1.47
C LYS A 352 29.48 1.22 0.83
N ALA A 353 28.54 0.72 1.63
CA ALA A 353 27.43 -0.08 1.13
C ALA A 353 26.44 0.78 0.33
N ALA A 354 26.16 2.00 0.80
CA ALA A 354 25.32 2.95 0.07
C ALA A 354 25.94 3.34 -1.29
N ASP A 355 27.25 3.57 -1.35
CA ASP A 355 27.96 3.87 -2.60
C ASP A 355 28.00 2.67 -3.55
N GLN A 356 28.09 1.45 -3.02
CA GLN A 356 27.92 0.24 -3.84
C GLN A 356 26.52 0.17 -4.44
N LEU A 357 25.48 0.46 -3.66
CA LEU A 357 24.10 0.49 -4.15
C LEU A 357 23.92 1.52 -5.28
N LYS A 358 24.46 2.73 -5.11
CA LYS A 358 24.46 3.78 -6.15
C LYS A 358 25.15 3.31 -7.42
N ARG A 359 26.31 2.65 -7.32
CA ARG A 359 27.05 2.10 -8.47
C ARG A 359 26.29 0.99 -9.20
N CYS A 360 25.58 0.13 -8.47
CA CYS A 360 24.77 -0.94 -9.06
C CYS A 360 23.52 -0.42 -9.79
N HIS A 361 23.09 0.81 -9.51
CA HIS A 361 21.91 1.44 -10.11
C HIS A 361 22.29 2.82 -10.67
N PRO A 362 22.83 2.91 -11.91
CA PRO A 362 23.37 4.16 -12.47
C PRO A 362 22.40 5.35 -12.46
N GLY A 363 21.09 5.11 -12.53
CA GLY A 363 20.05 6.13 -12.40
C GLY A 363 19.94 6.78 -11.00
N LEU A 364 20.68 6.29 -10.00
CA LEU A 364 20.85 6.92 -8.69
C LEU A 364 22.01 7.93 -8.67
N GLY A 365 23.02 7.77 -9.55
CA GLY A 365 24.20 8.63 -9.59
C GLY A 365 24.06 9.84 -10.53
N GLN A 366 23.08 9.83 -11.44
CA GLN A 366 22.88 10.92 -12.42
C GLN A 366 22.12 12.14 -11.88
N LEU A 367 21.54 12.09 -10.67
CA LEU A 367 20.77 13.21 -10.11
C LEU A 367 21.62 14.18 -9.27
N SER A 368 22.78 13.76 -8.77
CA SER A 368 23.71 14.66 -8.05
C SER A 368 24.49 15.60 -8.98
N LEU A 369 24.15 15.66 -10.27
CA LEU A 369 24.80 16.52 -11.27
C LEU A 369 23.94 17.73 -11.66
N PHE A 370 22.73 17.84 -11.12
CA PHE A 370 21.78 18.93 -11.43
C PHE A 370 21.26 19.66 -10.18
N GLU A 371 21.78 19.36 -8.98
CA GLU A 371 21.36 20.01 -7.72
C GLU A 371 22.32 21.12 -7.26
N ASP A 372 23.38 21.43 -8.00
CA ASP A 372 24.35 22.49 -7.65
C ASP A 372 24.13 23.83 -8.37
N ASP A 373 23.08 23.99 -9.20
CA ASP A 373 22.76 25.26 -9.87
C ASP A 373 21.23 25.51 -9.93
N ALA A 374 20.63 25.98 -8.83
CA ALA A 374 19.34 26.71 -8.82
C ALA A 374 19.12 27.51 -7.54
#